data_AF-A0A257Z9U4-F1
#
_entry.id   AF-A0A257Z9U4-F1
#
_cell.length_a   1.000
_cell.length_b   1.000
_cell.length_c   1.000
_cell.angle_alpha   90.00
_cell.angle_beta   90.00
_cell.angle_gamma   90.00
#
_symmetry.space_group_name_H-M   'P 1'
#
loop_
_entity.id
_entity.type
_entity.pdbx_description
1 polymer ?
#
loop_
_entity_poly.entity_id
_entity_poly.type
_entity_poly.pdbx_seq_one_letter_code
_entity_poly.pdbx_strand_id
1 'polypeptide(L)'
;TLRALLPDGPLANLIADLVELYCGFEFSFDVNVTVKARAVPPSRLALGPADTGGARLGQTAWLLSAPSPVDRSDAVFSIGRIA
;
A
#
# COMPACT_ATOMS: atom_id res chain seq x y z
N THR A 1 1.81 8.58 6.74
CA THR A 1 0.51 7.88 6.94
C THR A 1 0.46 6.65 6.04
N LEU A 2 -0.43 5.67 6.27
CA LEU A 2 -0.54 4.43 5.47
C LEU A 2 -0.48 4.68 3.96
N ARG A 3 -1.24 5.66 3.47
CA ARG A 3 -1.29 6.03 2.06
C ARG A 3 0.07 6.40 1.44
N ALA A 4 0.97 7.00 2.22
CA ALA A 4 2.28 7.36 1.70
C ALA A 4 3.13 6.14 1.33
N LEU A 5 2.83 4.98 1.92
CA LEU A 5 3.47 3.69 1.65
C LEU A 5 2.75 2.85 0.59
N LEU A 6 1.57 3.27 0.12
CA LEU A 6 0.85 2.60 -0.96
C LEU A 6 1.45 2.99 -2.33
N PRO A 7 1.12 2.28 -3.42
CA PRO A 7 1.51 2.68 -4.77
C PRO A 7 1.22 4.15 -5.05
N ASP A 8 2.14 4.79 -5.77
CA ASP A 8 2.16 6.23 -6.09
C ASP A 8 2.37 7.15 -4.87
N GLY A 9 2.53 6.60 -3.67
CA GLY A 9 2.83 7.34 -2.46
C GLY A 9 4.30 7.78 -2.39
N PRO A 10 4.62 8.92 -1.76
CA PRO A 10 5.98 9.44 -1.71
C PRO A 10 6.96 8.52 -0.98
N LEU A 11 6.53 7.75 0.03
CA LEU A 11 7.40 6.80 0.73
C LEU A 11 7.58 5.51 -0.06
N ALA A 12 6.56 5.05 -0.78
CA ALA A 12 6.73 3.93 -1.71
C ALA A 12 7.76 4.29 -2.80
N ASN A 13 7.64 5.48 -3.39
CA ASN A 13 8.61 5.95 -4.39
C ASN A 13 10.04 6.02 -3.81
N LEU A 14 10.20 6.52 -2.58
CA LEU A 14 11.50 6.54 -1.92
C LEU A 14 12.06 5.15 -1.65
N ILE A 15 11.22 4.16 -1.30
CA ILE A 15 11.66 2.77 -1.15
C ILE A 15 12.16 2.24 -2.49
N ALA A 16 11.44 2.49 -3.59
CA ALA A 16 11.88 2.08 -4.92
C ALA A 16 13.23 2.72 -5.30
N ASP A 17 13.36 4.03 -5.09
CA ASP A 17 14.62 4.76 -5.30
C ASP A 17 15.79 4.12 -4.55
N LEU A 18 15.60 3.81 -3.26
CA LEU A 18 16.66 3.26 -2.42
C LEU A 18 17.04 1.83 -2.82
N VAL A 19 16.04 0.98 -3.12
CA VAL A 19 16.27 -0.41 -3.52
C VAL A 19 16.99 -0.45 -4.87
N GLU A 20 16.55 0.33 -5.86
CA GLU A 20 17.17 0.37 -7.18
C GLU A 20 18.57 1.00 -7.15
N LEU A 21 18.78 2.04 -6.34
CA LEU A 21 20.10 2.65 -6.16
C LEU A 21 21.10 1.67 -5.55
N TYR A 22 20.66 0.83 -4.61
CA TYR A 22 21.54 -0.07 -3.87
C TYR A 22 21.72 -1.44 -4.54
N CYS A 23 20.63 -2.05 -5.00
CA CYS A 23 20.61 -3.38 -5.60
C CYS A 23 20.81 -3.36 -7.12
N GLY A 24 20.69 -2.20 -7.77
CA GLY A 24 20.59 -2.08 -9.22
C GLY A 24 19.20 -2.46 -9.74
N PHE A 25 19.06 -2.48 -11.07
CA PHE A 25 17.79 -2.75 -11.76
C PHE A 25 17.62 -4.22 -12.19
N GLU A 26 18.53 -5.11 -11.78
CA GLU A 26 18.53 -6.53 -12.18
C GLU A 26 17.50 -7.37 -11.40
N PHE A 27 16.97 -6.83 -10.32
CA PHE A 27 16.04 -7.53 -9.42
C PHE A 27 14.65 -6.89 -9.47
N SER A 28 13.63 -7.74 -9.50
CA SER A 28 12.28 -7.33 -9.14
C SER A 28 12.06 -7.50 -7.64
N PHE A 29 11.20 -6.68 -7.07
CA PHE A 29 10.84 -6.76 -5.67
C PHE A 29 9.40 -6.30 -5.45
N ASP A 30 8.80 -6.87 -4.42
CA ASP A 30 7.48 -6.48 -3.93
C ASP A 30 7.60 -5.83 -2.55
N VAL A 31 6.72 -4.86 -2.30
CA VAL A 31 6.58 -4.25 -0.99
C VAL A 31 5.35 -4.83 -0.31
N ASN A 32 5.56 -5.41 0.87
CA ASN A 32 4.48 -5.84 1.74
C ASN A 32 4.27 -4.85 2.89
N VAL A 33 3.15 -4.11 2.85
CA VAL A 33 2.79 -3.17 3.90
C VAL A 33 1.96 -3.86 4.98
N THR A 34 2.47 -3.86 6.21
CA THR A 34 1.72 -4.35 7.38
C THR A 34 1.10 -3.20 8.16
N VAL A 35 -0.21 -3.28 8.38
CA VAL A 35 -0.99 -2.29 9.13
C VAL A 35 -1.42 -2.88 10.46
N LYS A 36 -1.13 -2.17 11.56
CA LYS A 36 -1.57 -2.57 12.89
C LYS A 36 -3.10 -2.68 12.95
N ALA A 37 -3.63 -3.67 13.64
CA ALA A 37 -5.06 -3.98 13.75
C ALA A 37 -5.93 -2.74 14.03
N ARG A 38 -5.50 -1.93 15.01
CA ARG A 38 -6.16 -0.67 15.42
C ARG A 38 -6.11 0.46 14.38
N ALA A 39 -5.26 0.35 13.38
CA ALA A 39 -5.03 1.35 12.34
C ALA A 39 -5.55 0.90 10.97
N VAL A 40 -6.18 -0.26 10.88
CA VAL A 40 -6.81 -0.75 9.65
C VAL A 40 -8.04 0.12 9.37
N PRO A 41 -8.08 0.86 8.25
CA PRO A 41 -9.23 1.68 7.91
C PRO A 41 -10.41 0.80 7.47
N PRO A 42 -11.66 1.18 7.79
CA PRO A 42 -12.84 0.55 7.19
C PRO A 42 -12.87 0.85 5.69
N SER A 43 -13.23 -0.16 4.89
CA SER A 43 -13.45 0.06 3.46
C SER A 43 -14.64 0.98 3.23
N ARG A 44 -14.45 1.99 2.38
CA ARG A 44 -15.52 2.83 1.85
C ARG A 44 -15.36 3.01 0.35
N LEU A 45 -16.49 3.26 -0.31
CA LEU A 45 -16.50 3.69 -1.70
C LEU A 45 -15.85 5.07 -1.82
N ALA A 46 -15.18 5.30 -2.96
CA ALA A 46 -14.70 6.62 -3.33
C ALA A 46 -15.90 7.53 -3.65
N LEU A 47 -15.85 8.78 -3.20
CA LEU A 47 -16.89 9.78 -3.50
C LEU A 47 -16.79 10.33 -4.94
N GLY A 48 -15.69 10.03 -5.64
CA GLY A 48 -15.43 10.43 -7.02
C GLY A 48 -13.96 10.22 -7.39
N PRO A 49 -13.56 10.56 -8.64
CA PRO A 49 -12.21 10.29 -9.14
C PRO A 49 -11.08 10.99 -8.36
N ALA A 50 -11.34 12.16 -7.78
CA ALA A 50 -10.37 12.91 -6.99
C ALA A 50 -10.28 12.41 -5.53
N ASP A 51 -11.21 11.56 -5.09
CA ASP A 51 -11.20 11.02 -3.73
C ASP A 51 -10.19 9.89 -3.61
N THR A 52 -9.11 10.24 -2.95
CA THR A 52 -7.96 9.37 -2.77
C THR A 52 -7.98 8.62 -1.44
N GLY A 53 -9.08 8.74 -0.68
CA GLY A 53 -9.34 7.99 0.55
C GLY A 53 -10.31 6.82 0.37
N GLY A 54 -10.79 6.55 -0.85
CA GLY A 54 -11.55 5.33 -1.16
C GLY A 54 -10.68 4.07 -1.04
N ALA A 55 -11.34 2.92 -0.81
CA ALA A 55 -10.66 1.64 -0.78
C ALA A 55 -10.00 1.31 -2.13
N ARG A 56 -8.78 0.76 -2.08
CA ARG A 56 -8.04 0.26 -3.24
C ARG A 56 -8.07 -1.26 -3.24
N LEU A 57 -8.57 -1.85 -4.33
CA LEU A 57 -8.64 -3.31 -4.47
C LEU A 57 -7.24 -3.92 -4.36
N GLY A 58 -7.12 -5.03 -3.62
CA GLY A 58 -5.85 -5.70 -3.36
C GLY A 58 -4.90 -4.97 -2.41
N GLN A 59 -5.27 -3.79 -1.89
CA GLN A 59 -4.41 -3.00 -1.00
C GLN A 59 -5.10 -2.63 0.31
N THR A 60 -6.25 -1.95 0.24
CA THR A 60 -6.95 -1.41 1.42
C THR A 60 -8.43 -1.75 1.46
N ALA A 61 -8.92 -2.57 0.53
CA ALA A 61 -10.31 -3.01 0.42
C ALA A 61 -10.68 -4.11 1.44
N TRP A 62 -10.33 -3.94 2.71
CA TRP A 62 -10.74 -4.85 3.79
C TRP A 62 -12.20 -4.63 4.20
N LEU A 63 -13.02 -5.67 4.04
CA LEU A 63 -14.40 -5.67 4.52
C LEU A 63 -14.41 -5.89 6.04
N LEU A 64 -14.82 -4.86 6.78
CA LEU A 64 -14.84 -4.85 8.23
C LEU A 64 -16.26 -4.54 8.73
N SER A 65 -16.82 -5.41 9.56
CA SER A 65 -18.06 -5.16 10.31
C SER A 65 -17.79 -4.60 11.72
N ALA A 66 -16.55 -4.66 12.18
CA ALA A 66 -16.03 -4.16 13.45
C ALA A 66 -14.54 -3.80 13.28
N PRO A 67 -13.88 -3.14 14.25
CA PRO A 67 -12.43 -2.92 14.20
C PRO A 67 -11.67 -4.21 13.88
N SER A 68 -10.60 -4.13 13.08
CA SER A 68 -9.87 -5.33 12.65
C SER A 68 -9.33 -6.07 13.88
N PRO A 69 -9.56 -7.40 13.98
CA PRO A 69 -9.06 -8.19 15.11
C PRO A 69 -7.57 -8.54 14.98
N VAL A 70 -6.97 -8.32 13.81
CA VAL A 70 -5.59 -8.68 13.47
C VAL A 70 -4.91 -7.59 12.67
N ASP A 71 -3.57 -7.57 12.74
CA ASP A 71 -2.74 -6.81 11.82
C ASP A 71 -2.99 -7.32 10.38
N ARG A 72 -2.99 -6.41 9.40
CA ARG A 72 -3.24 -6.74 7.99
C ARG A 72 -1.97 -6.58 7.19
N SER A 73 -1.57 -7.63 6.49
CA SER A 73 -0.39 -7.67 5.62
C SER A 73 -0.78 -8.09 4.20
N ASP A 74 -2.03 -7.87 3.79
CA ASP A 74 -2.54 -8.28 2.48
C ASP A 74 -2.09 -7.33 1.35
N ALA A 75 -1.63 -6.12 1.71
CA ALA A 75 -1.16 -5.13 0.75
C ALA A 75 0.25 -5.49 0.25
N VAL A 76 0.30 -6.26 -0.83
CA VAL A 76 1.52 -6.64 -1.55
C VAL A 76 1.44 -6.12 -2.97
N PHE A 77 2.47 -5.39 -3.41
CA PHE A 77 2.51 -4.79 -4.73
C PHE A 77 3.96 -4.51 -5.18
N SER A 78 4.18 -4.58 -6.48
CA SER A 78 5.46 -4.23 -7.11
C SER A 78 5.54 -2.72 -7.33
N ILE A 79 6.71 -2.11 -7.11
CA ILE A 79 6.96 -0.67 -7.30
C ILE A 79 8.26 -0.36 -8.07
N GLY A 80 8.89 -1.37 -8.67
CA GLY A 80 10.05 -1.17 -9.53
C GLY A 80 9.70 -0.29 -10.73
N ARG A 81 10.66 0.52 -11.18
CA ARG A 81 10.50 1.48 -12.28
C ARG A 81 10.67 0.86 -13.66
N ILE A 82 11.27 -0.32 -13.71
CA ILE A 82 11.48 -1.07 -14.94
C ILE A 82 10.58 -2.30 -14.85
N ALA A 83 9.61 -2.35 -15.77
CA ALA A 83 8.64 -3.44 -15.90
C ALA A 83 9.21 -4.59 -16.74
#